data_AF-A0A0D9WYN6-F1
#
_entry.id   AF-A0A0D9WYN6-F1
#
_cell.length_a   1.000
_cell.length_b   1.000
_cell.length_c   1.000
_cell.angle_alpha   90.00
_cell.angle_beta   90.00
_cell.angle_gamma   90.00
#
_symmetry.space_group_name_H-M   'P 1'
#
loop_
_entity.id
_entity.type
_entity.pdbx_description
1 polymer ?
#
loop_
_entity_poly.entity_id
_entity_poly.type
_entity_poly.pdbx_seq_one_letter_code
_entity_poly.pdbx_strand_id
1 'polypeptide(L)'
;MESSSKGTQEFSLEASHGGYTQQLELLLKQLGFHKKPVHHGEQVIRGFQKNWRMKIYIQGQEEEHQGHVFKSVHLRAGKEAALQDAAREAFMRLYGRMQAIVSLYRQGRGTSSIGLAIYCACIRAAQSISNG
;
A
#
# COMPACT_ATOMS: atom_id res chain seq x y z
N MET A 1 -37.03 0.49 11.87
CA MET A 1 -36.70 -0.41 10.74
C MET A 1 -35.33 0.03 10.24
N GLU A 2 -34.29 -0.68 10.66
CA GLU A 2 -32.90 -0.40 10.28
C GLU A 2 -32.65 -0.87 8.84
N SER A 3 -32.19 0.03 8.00
CA SER A 3 -31.44 -0.28 6.79
C SER A 3 -30.24 0.65 6.74
N SER A 4 -29.26 0.37 7.61
CA SER A 4 -27.92 0.94 7.49
C SER A 4 -27.25 0.31 6.28
N SER A 5 -27.50 0.88 5.10
CA SER A 5 -26.73 0.59 3.90
C SER A 5 -25.30 1.05 4.15
N LYS A 6 -24.43 0.14 4.61
CA LYS A 6 -22.97 0.31 4.52
C LYS A 6 -22.63 0.42 3.04
N GLY A 7 -22.62 1.65 2.52
CA GLY A 7 -22.21 1.99 1.16
C GLY A 7 -20.71 1.82 1.00
N THR A 8 -20.28 0.57 0.92
CA THR A 8 -18.92 0.14 0.59
C THR A 8 -18.78 0.31 -0.92
N GLN A 9 -18.24 1.45 -1.37
CA GLN A 9 -18.07 1.76 -2.79
C GLN A 9 -16.62 1.46 -3.20
N GLU A 10 -16.47 0.52 -4.14
CA GLU A 10 -15.19 0.27 -4.80
C GLU A 10 -14.90 1.41 -5.76
N PHE A 11 -13.70 1.98 -5.67
CA PHE A 11 -13.30 3.09 -6.53
C PHE A 11 -12.14 2.64 -7.40
N SER A 12 -12.40 2.54 -8.70
CA SER A 12 -11.33 2.62 -9.69
C SER A 12 -11.01 4.10 -9.89
N LEU A 13 -10.22 4.67 -8.99
CA LEU A 13 -9.57 5.94 -9.27
C LEU A 13 -8.37 5.60 -10.14
N GLU A 14 -8.46 5.96 -11.43
CA GLU A 14 -7.28 6.04 -12.27
C GLU A 14 -6.21 6.78 -11.48
N ALA A 15 -5.10 6.09 -11.23
CA ALA A 15 -4.08 6.48 -10.28
C ALA A 15 -3.76 7.96 -10.47
N SER A 16 -4.12 8.77 -9.48
CA SER A 16 -3.77 10.18 -9.37
C SER A 16 -2.31 10.35 -9.81
N HIS A 17 -2.09 11.12 -10.89
CA HIS A 17 -0.83 11.24 -11.64
C HIS A 17 0.33 11.94 -10.88
N GLY A 18 0.31 11.90 -9.55
CA GLY A 18 1.40 12.32 -8.70
C GLY A 18 1.08 12.05 -7.22
N GLY A 19 2.07 11.59 -6.46
CA GLY A 19 1.95 11.38 -5.00
C GLY A 19 2.30 9.97 -4.53
N TYR A 20 1.88 9.64 -3.30
CA TYR A 20 2.19 8.38 -2.64
C TYR A 20 1.54 7.17 -3.30
N THR A 21 0.45 7.35 -4.03
CA THR A 21 -0.18 6.30 -4.86
C THR A 21 0.77 5.76 -5.91
N GLN A 22 1.45 6.64 -6.66
CA GLN A 22 2.42 6.25 -7.67
C GLN A 22 3.68 5.63 -7.03
N GLN A 23 4.17 6.22 -5.93
CA GLN A 23 5.31 5.66 -5.20
C GLN A 23 5.02 4.25 -4.67
N LEU A 24 3.80 4.02 -4.17
CA LEU A 24 3.35 2.71 -3.73
C LEU A 24 3.30 1.71 -4.89
N GLU A 25 2.76 2.08 -6.05
CA GLU A 25 2.74 1.20 -7.22
C GLU A 25 4.14 0.83 -7.70
N LEU A 26 5.07 1.79 -7.73
CA LEU A 26 6.46 1.53 -8.09
C LEU A 26 7.14 0.57 -7.10
N LEU A 27 6.94 0.79 -5.80
CA LEU A 27 7.47 -0.09 -4.76
C LEU A 27 6.91 -1.51 -4.89
N LEU A 28 5.61 -1.65 -5.15
CA LEU A 28 4.97 -2.95 -5.32
C LEU A 28 5.51 -3.71 -6.54
N LYS A 29 5.73 -3.01 -7.66
CA LYS A 29 6.40 -3.60 -8.84
C LYS A 29 7.82 -4.08 -8.51
N GLN A 30 8.59 -3.28 -7.78
CA GLN A 30 9.96 -3.64 -7.34
C GLN A 30 9.97 -4.86 -6.41
N LEU A 31 8.92 -5.03 -5.60
CA LEU A 31 8.73 -6.16 -4.71
C LEU A 31 8.12 -7.40 -5.43
N GLY A 32 7.86 -7.33 -6.73
CA GLY A 32 7.30 -8.46 -7.51
C GLY A 32 5.78 -8.62 -7.39
N PHE A 33 5.06 -7.65 -6.83
CA PHE A 33 3.59 -7.66 -6.88
C PHE A 33 3.11 -7.23 -8.27
N HIS A 34 2.54 -8.18 -9.00
CA HIS A 34 2.05 -7.94 -10.37
C HIS A 34 0.59 -7.46 -10.41
N LYS A 35 -0.18 -7.74 -9.36
CA LYS A 35 -1.57 -7.29 -9.25
C LYS A 35 -1.60 -5.83 -8.77
N LYS A 36 -2.43 -5.01 -9.42
CA LYS A 36 -2.66 -3.64 -8.98
C LYS A 36 -3.35 -3.64 -7.61
N PRO A 37 -3.01 -2.68 -6.72
CA PRO A 37 -3.75 -2.50 -5.48
C PRO A 37 -5.21 -2.17 -5.76
N VAL A 38 -6.12 -2.71 -4.95
CA VAL A 38 -7.54 -2.36 -5.00
C VAL A 38 -7.81 -1.25 -3.98
N HIS A 39 -8.50 -0.19 -4.40
CA HIS A 39 -8.81 0.95 -3.56
C HIS A 39 -10.29 0.97 -3.19
N HIS A 40 -10.57 1.07 -1.90
CA HIS A 40 -11.93 1.06 -1.36
C HIS A 40 -12.18 2.27 -0.48
N GLY A 41 -13.17 3.08 -0.83
CA GLY A 41 -13.55 4.26 -0.08
C GLY A 41 -14.81 4.01 0.73
N GLU A 42 -14.72 4.20 2.04
CA GLU A 42 -15.87 4.19 2.92
C GLU A 42 -16.26 5.63 3.22
N GLN A 43 -17.50 6.00 2.89
CA GLN A 43 -18.05 7.26 3.32
C GLN A 43 -18.48 7.15 4.79
N VAL A 44 -17.94 8.02 5.63
CA VAL A 44 -18.27 8.12 7.05
C VAL A 44 -19.04 9.41 7.29
N ILE A 45 -20.33 9.27 7.56
CA ILE A 45 -21.23 10.40 7.85
C ILE A 45 -21.31 10.59 9.37
N ARG A 46 -21.04 11.80 9.85
CA ARG A 46 -21.18 12.19 11.26
C ARG A 46 -21.94 13.52 11.34
N GLY A 47 -23.23 13.46 11.65
CA GLY A 47 -24.12 14.62 11.56
C GLY A 47 -24.17 15.15 10.11
N PHE A 48 -23.91 16.45 9.94
CA PHE A 48 -23.84 17.08 8.61
C PHE A 48 -22.49 16.89 7.89
N GLN A 49 -21.48 16.37 8.58
CA GLN A 49 -20.16 16.17 7.98
C GLN A 49 -20.10 14.83 7.23
N LYS A 50 -19.64 14.90 5.97
CA LYS A 50 -19.33 13.73 5.14
C LYS A 50 -17.82 13.63 5.01
N ASN A 51 -17.25 12.57 5.57
CA ASN A 51 -15.83 12.28 5.45
C ASN A 51 -15.62 10.94 4.73
N TRP A 52 -14.38 10.70 4.35
CA TRP A 52 -13.92 9.52 3.64
C TRP A 52 -12.82 8.83 4.44
N ARG A 53 -12.91 7.51 4.47
CA ARG A 53 -11.85 6.60 4.88
C ARG A 53 -11.45 5.79 3.67
N MET A 54 -10.16 5.68 3.39
CA MET A 54 -9.69 4.84 2.30
C MET A 54 -9.06 3.56 2.83
N LYS A 55 -9.27 2.45 2.12
CA LYS A 55 -8.58 1.18 2.33
C LYS A 55 -7.89 0.78 1.03
N ILE A 56 -6.67 0.28 1.12
CA ILE A 56 -5.87 -0.23 0.02
C ILE A 56 -5.61 -1.70 0.29
N TYR A 57 -6.03 -2.54 -0.64
CA TYR A 57 -5.81 -3.98 -0.60
C TYR A 57 -4.69 -4.33 -1.56
N ILE A 58 -3.65 -5.00 -1.06
CA ILE A 58 -2.54 -5.49 -1.85
C ILE A 58 -2.65 -7.02 -1.83
N GLN A 59 -3.05 -7.60 -2.96
CA GLN A 59 -3.14 -9.06 -3.11
C GLN A 59 -1.74 -9.66 -3.20
N GLY A 60 -1.48 -10.70 -2.39
CA GLY A 60 -0.28 -11.53 -2.50
C GLY A 60 -0.28 -12.37 -3.78
N GLN A 61 0.89 -12.93 -4.11
CA GLN A 61 1.03 -13.84 -5.26
C GLN A 61 0.34 -15.21 -5.02
N GLU A 62 0.18 -15.66 -3.77
CA GLU A 62 -0.19 -17.06 -3.49
C GLU A 62 -1.63 -17.31 -3.01
N GLU A 63 -2.40 -16.29 -2.61
CA GLU A 63 -3.80 -16.52 -2.20
C GLU A 63 -4.73 -15.41 -2.72
N GLU A 64 -5.76 -15.82 -3.45
CA GLU A 64 -6.82 -14.94 -3.98
C GLU A 64 -7.59 -14.16 -2.88
N HIS A 65 -7.41 -14.52 -1.59
CA HIS A 65 -8.30 -14.06 -0.52
C HIS A 65 -7.58 -13.47 0.72
N GLN A 66 -6.24 -13.46 0.79
CA GLN A 66 -5.48 -12.87 1.92
C GLN A 66 -4.56 -11.73 1.48
N GLY A 67 -5.14 -10.64 1.01
CA GLY A 67 -4.39 -9.40 0.75
C GLY A 67 -4.05 -8.63 2.04
N HIS A 68 -2.92 -7.92 2.06
CA HIS A 68 -2.65 -6.95 3.11
C HIS A 68 -3.54 -5.72 2.94
N VAL A 69 -4.21 -5.32 4.02
CA VAL A 69 -5.11 -4.16 4.04
C VAL A 69 -4.47 -3.00 4.77
N PHE A 70 -4.24 -1.91 4.06
CA PHE A 70 -3.79 -0.63 4.61
C PHE A 70 -4.96 0.33 4.66
N LYS A 71 -5.14 1.03 5.77
CA LYS A 71 -6.27 1.95 5.96
C LYS A 71 -5.73 3.36 6.20
N SER A 72 -6.42 4.38 5.68
CA SER A 72 -6.12 5.76 6.05
C SER A 72 -6.32 5.93 7.56
N VAL A 73 -5.31 6.49 8.23
CA VAL A 73 -5.35 6.73 9.67
C VAL A 73 -6.42 7.78 10.01
N HIS A 74 -6.54 8.81 9.15
CA HIS A 74 -7.45 9.91 9.34
C HIS A 74 -8.65 9.84 8.39
N LEU A 75 -9.78 10.36 8.88
CA LEU A 75 -10.92 10.69 8.03
C LEU A 75 -10.63 12.01 7.31
N ARG A 76 -10.91 12.08 6.01
CA ARG A 76 -10.71 13.32 5.23
C ARG A 76 -12.01 13.73 4.56
N ALA A 77 -12.24 15.03 4.40
CA ALA A 77 -13.39 15.54 3.67
C ALA A 77 -13.35 15.16 2.18
N GLY A 78 -12.15 15.09 1.59
CA GLY A 78 -11.92 14.68 0.20
C GLY A 78 -11.45 13.23 0.05
N LYS A 79 -11.88 12.57 -1.01
CA LYS A 79 -11.50 11.18 -1.35
C LYS A 79 -10.01 11.06 -1.65
N GLU A 80 -9.49 12.00 -2.43
CA GLU A 80 -8.11 12.05 -2.91
C GLU A 80 -7.15 12.20 -1.73
N ALA A 81 -7.47 13.08 -0.79
CA ALA A 81 -6.69 13.25 0.44
C ALA A 81 -6.71 11.98 1.30
N ALA A 82 -7.86 11.30 1.43
CA ALA A 82 -7.94 10.02 2.15
C ALA A 82 -7.11 8.93 1.46
N LEU A 83 -7.09 8.92 0.12
CA LEU A 83 -6.30 7.99 -0.67
C LEU A 83 -4.80 8.22 -0.52
N GLN A 84 -4.35 9.47 -0.62
CA GLN A 84 -2.93 9.80 -0.42
C GLN A 84 -2.47 9.45 0.99
N ASP A 85 -3.30 9.66 2.02
CA ASP A 85 -3.00 9.23 3.39
C ASP A 85 -2.88 7.70 3.52
N ALA A 86 -3.80 6.94 2.92
CA ALA A 86 -3.73 5.48 2.93
C ALA A 86 -2.52 4.95 2.14
N ALA A 87 -2.21 5.57 1.00
CA ALA A 87 -1.08 5.21 0.16
C ALA A 87 0.25 5.50 0.87
N ARG A 88 0.36 6.66 1.55
CA ARG A 88 1.51 7.00 2.39
C ARG A 88 1.72 5.98 3.50
N GLU A 89 0.65 5.61 4.21
CA GLU A 89 0.72 4.62 5.28
C GLU A 89 1.19 3.25 4.75
N ALA A 90 0.62 2.80 3.63
CA ALA A 90 1.01 1.56 2.97
C ALA A 90 2.49 1.60 2.55
N PHE A 91 2.92 2.69 1.91
CA PHE A 91 4.29 2.89 1.47
C PHE A 91 5.26 2.85 2.66
N MET A 92 5.00 3.63 3.71
CA MET A 92 5.89 3.71 4.89
C MET A 92 6.01 2.35 5.60
N ARG A 93 4.91 1.61 5.73
CA ARG A 93 4.93 0.27 6.35
C ARG A 93 5.70 -0.75 5.52
N LEU A 94 5.48 -0.77 4.21
CA LEU A 94 6.20 -1.68 3.31
C LEU A 94 7.69 -1.34 3.26
N TYR A 95 8.01 -0.06 3.13
CA TYR A 95 9.38 0.43 3.09
C TYR A 95 10.12 0.15 4.42
N GLY A 96 9.49 0.39 5.57
CA GLY A 96 10.05 0.05 6.87
C GLY A 96 10.31 -1.45 7.06
N ARG A 97 9.37 -2.30 6.62
CA ARG A 97 9.58 -3.77 6.63
C ARG A 97 10.75 -4.18 5.72
N MET A 98 10.85 -3.58 4.55
CA MET A 98 11.94 -3.84 3.61
C MET A 98 13.30 -3.43 4.22
N GLN A 99 13.39 -2.25 4.84
CA GLN A 99 14.62 -1.82 5.53
C GLN A 99 15.00 -2.76 6.68
N ALA A 100 14.03 -3.24 7.45
CA ALA A 100 14.27 -4.21 8.53
C ALA A 100 14.85 -5.52 7.98
N ILE A 101 14.26 -6.05 6.90
CA ILE A 101 14.77 -7.24 6.20
C ILE A 101 16.21 -6.97 5.71
N VAL A 102 16.43 -5.87 4.98
CA VAL A 102 17.77 -5.53 4.47
C VAL A 102 18.80 -5.45 5.60
N SER A 103 18.44 -4.84 6.73
CA SER A 103 19.32 -4.75 7.91
C SER A 103 19.66 -6.13 8.49
N LEU A 104 18.68 -7.03 8.60
CA LEU A 104 18.89 -8.40 9.06
C LEU A 104 19.86 -9.18 8.15
N TYR A 105 19.68 -9.10 6.82
CA TYR A 105 20.57 -9.78 5.88
C TYR A 105 21.98 -9.17 5.84
N ARG A 106 22.10 -7.85 5.95
CA ARG A 106 23.40 -7.17 6.02
C ARG A 106 24.20 -7.56 7.26
N GLN A 107 23.52 -7.97 8.33
CA GLN A 107 24.12 -8.46 9.57
C GLN A 107 24.32 -9.99 9.59
N GLY A 108 24.03 -10.69 8.48
CA GLY A 108 24.13 -12.16 8.40
C GLY A 108 23.05 -12.91 9.19
N ARG A 109 21.97 -12.22 9.61
CA ARG A 109 20.89 -12.78 10.45
C ARG A 109 19.63 -13.13 9.66
N GLY A 110 19.64 -12.99 8.35
CA GLY A 110 18.51 -13.32 7.48
C GLY A 110 18.43 -14.82 7.18
N THR A 111 17.32 -15.47 7.52
CA THR A 111 17.15 -16.93 7.39
C THR A 111 16.08 -17.37 6.39
N SER A 112 15.26 -16.44 5.88
CA SER A 112 14.14 -16.76 4.98
C SER A 112 14.53 -16.66 3.49
N SER A 113 13.97 -17.53 2.64
CA SER A 113 14.16 -17.40 1.18
C SER A 113 13.53 -16.12 0.62
N ILE A 114 12.37 -15.72 1.16
CA ILE A 114 11.65 -14.50 0.77
C ILE A 114 12.44 -13.25 1.16
N GLY A 115 13.00 -13.19 2.37
CA GLY A 115 13.82 -12.07 2.83
C GLY A 115 15.10 -11.91 2.02
N LEU A 116 15.70 -13.03 1.56
CA LEU A 116 16.86 -13.00 0.67
C LEU A 116 16.50 -12.43 -0.69
N ALA A 117 15.35 -12.82 -1.26
CA ALA A 117 14.86 -12.28 -2.53
C ALA A 117 14.63 -10.76 -2.45
N ILE A 118 14.02 -10.28 -1.35
CA ILE A 118 13.84 -8.85 -1.09
C ILE A 118 15.19 -8.13 -0.98
N TYR A 119 16.13 -8.67 -0.19
CA TYR A 119 17.46 -8.08 -0.06
C TYR A 119 18.18 -7.97 -1.41
N CYS A 120 18.18 -9.04 -2.20
CA CYS A 120 18.76 -9.06 -3.55
C CYS A 120 18.08 -8.06 -4.48
N ALA A 121 16.76 -7.92 -4.44
CA ALA A 121 16.02 -6.93 -5.22
C ALA A 121 16.43 -5.49 -4.84
N CYS A 122 16.56 -5.20 -3.54
CA CYS A 122 17.02 -3.89 -3.06
C CYS A 122 18.43 -3.55 -3.53
N ILE A 123 19.37 -4.51 -3.48
CA ILE A 123 20.75 -4.28 -3.91
C ILE A 123 20.82 -4.03 -5.42
N ARG A 124 20.07 -4.78 -6.23
CA ARG A 124 19.99 -4.55 -7.70
C ARG A 124 19.44 -3.17 -8.03
N ALA A 125 18.38 -2.74 -7.34
CA ALA A 125 17.81 -1.41 -7.53
C ALA A 125 18.78 -0.28 -7.15
N ALA A 126 19.57 -0.45 -6.09
CA ALA A 126 20.61 0.52 -5.73
C ALA A 126 21.74 0.59 -6.78
N GLN A 127 22.14 -0.55 -7.36
CA GLN A 127 23.17 -0.61 -8.39
C GLN A 127 22.72 0.01 -9.72
N SER A 128 21.44 -0.12 -10.10
CA SER A 128 20.94 0.50 -11.34
C SER A 128 20.90 2.03 -11.27
N ILE A 129 20.79 2.61 -10.07
CA ILE A 129 20.80 4.07 -9.86
C ILE A 129 22.24 4.61 -9.90
N SER A 130 23.24 3.82 -9.52
CA SER A 130 24.65 4.25 -9.52
C SER A 130 25.33 4.19 -10.89
N ASN A 131 24.71 3.54 -11.88
CA ASN A 131 25.28 3.30 -13.21
C ASN A 131 24.54 4.04 -14.34
N GLY A 132 23.62 4.96 -14.00
CA GLY A 132 22.91 5.83 -14.95
C GLY A 132 23.20 7.29 -14.63
#